data_AF-A0A0G0CQV5-F1
#
_entry.id   AF-A0A0G0CQV5-F1
#
_cell.length_a   1.000
_cell.length_b   1.000
_cell.length_c   1.000
_cell.angle_alpha   90.00
_cell.angle_beta   90.00
_cell.angle_gamma   90.00
#
_symmetry.space_group_name_H-M   'P 1'
#
loop_
_entity.id
_entity.type
_entity.pdbx_description
1 polymer ?
#
loop_
_entity_poly.entity_id
_entity_poly.type
_entity_poly.pdbx_seq_one_letter_code
_entity_poly.pdbx_strand_id
1 'polypeptide(L)'
;MKNNKKILPLLFIALFSALVIFFFVWVKSKKPVEVAPSQTTTTKPAQKNPDIFFASNGKNTVYKIKKGDQWSVIWNGTEGKAYDFVSNPVFSFDGTQIAYNAEINGQAYVVVNNTYEINAYQKANHIVFSRDGSTIAFVATKGSNAYVVISAEISDISGTLTESEEYSEIGIAQDPEGNSSAIILSENGDRIAYVIIEDDKVYIVIDGQVSQAYDNIISFSFSEDGTDFTYEAQNGDTIVTVVNNQVVSSTEEESATEESETSSTSSSYATYPTPTYRYKISTQKDIVRDQDRLDFSDCPEGSQCNF
;
A
#
# COMPACT_ATOMS: atom_id res chain seq x y z
N MET A 1 40.91 31.72 78.60
CA MET A 1 39.53 31.82 79.12
C MET A 1 38.54 31.56 77.98
N LYS A 2 37.46 30.80 78.26
CA LYS A 2 36.22 30.57 77.48
C LYS A 2 36.40 29.89 76.11
N ASN A 3 36.07 28.60 75.90
CA ASN A 3 34.83 27.83 76.12
C ASN A 3 33.66 28.31 75.24
N ASN A 4 33.30 27.53 74.19
CA ASN A 4 31.96 27.38 73.59
C ASN A 4 32.01 26.22 72.58
N LYS A 5 31.76 24.99 73.04
CA LYS A 5 30.46 24.29 73.07
C LYS A 5 29.91 23.91 71.69
N LYS A 6 30.10 22.61 71.40
CA LYS A 6 29.45 21.77 70.41
C LYS A 6 27.93 21.99 70.40
N ILE A 7 27.39 22.62 69.36
CA ILE A 7 25.96 22.58 69.02
C ILE A 7 25.87 22.14 67.57
N LEU A 8 26.15 20.87 67.30
CA LEU A 8 25.75 20.26 66.02
C LEU A 8 25.75 18.72 66.10
N PRO A 9 24.80 18.12 66.83
CA PRO A 9 24.28 16.82 66.36
C PRO A 9 22.75 16.73 66.34
N LEU A 10 22.02 17.66 66.95
CA LEU A 10 20.56 17.56 67.11
C LEU A 10 19.76 17.98 65.86
N LEU A 11 20.27 18.90 65.04
CA LEU A 11 19.59 19.35 63.82
C LEU A 11 19.58 18.27 62.71
N PHE A 12 20.63 17.45 62.61
CA PHE A 12 20.70 16.36 61.64
C PHE A 12 19.80 15.17 62.01
N ILE A 13 19.66 14.85 63.30
CA ILE A 13 18.78 13.78 63.77
C ILE A 13 17.29 14.18 63.58
N ALA A 14 16.94 15.45 63.79
CA ALA A 14 15.60 15.97 63.54
C ALA A 14 15.22 15.98 62.05
N LEU A 15 16.15 16.32 61.16
CA LEU A 15 15.93 16.30 59.71
C LEU A 15 15.77 14.88 59.16
N PHE A 16 16.54 13.91 59.67
CA PHE A 16 16.43 12.51 59.26
C PHE A 16 15.12 11.87 59.75
N SER A 17 14.68 12.20 60.97
CA SER A 17 13.41 11.73 61.51
C SER A 17 12.20 12.35 60.79
N ALA A 18 12.26 13.62 60.40
CA ALA A 18 11.23 14.24 59.57
C ALA A 18 11.12 13.59 58.18
N LEU A 19 12.24 13.25 57.54
CA LEU A 19 12.27 12.57 56.23
C LEU A 19 11.73 11.13 56.30
N VAL A 20 12.04 10.39 57.37
CA VAL A 20 11.49 9.03 57.58
C VAL A 20 9.98 9.09 57.84
N ILE A 21 9.50 10.06 58.61
CA ILE A 21 8.05 10.27 58.82
C ILE A 21 7.38 10.67 57.50
N PHE A 22 7.98 11.54 56.70
CA PHE A 22 7.45 11.91 55.37
C PHE A 22 7.41 10.71 54.42
N PHE A 23 8.43 9.85 54.43
CA PHE A 23 8.47 8.64 53.62
C PHE A 23 7.39 7.63 54.05
N PHE A 24 7.15 7.45 55.35
CA PHE A 24 6.07 6.59 55.84
C PHE A 24 4.67 7.17 55.62
N VAL A 25 4.51 8.49 55.69
CA VAL A 25 3.23 9.16 55.34
C VAL A 25 2.97 9.08 53.84
N TRP A 26 3.99 9.23 53.00
CA TRP A 26 3.88 9.07 51.54
C TRP A 26 3.60 7.61 51.14
N VAL A 27 4.21 6.64 51.81
CA VAL A 27 3.93 5.21 51.60
C VAL A 27 2.53 4.83 52.09
N LYS A 28 2.04 5.36 53.22
CA LYS A 28 0.66 5.15 53.68
C LYS A 28 -0.39 5.92 52.87
N SER A 29 -0.01 6.97 52.15
CA SER A 29 -0.89 7.74 51.27
C SER A 29 -1.17 7.04 49.93
N LYS A 30 -0.37 6.05 49.54
CA LYS A 30 -0.71 5.21 48.39
C LYS A 30 -1.75 4.19 48.84
N LYS A 31 -3.04 4.54 48.69
CA LYS A 31 -4.09 3.53 48.67
C LYS A 31 -3.68 2.46 47.63
N PRO A 32 -3.76 1.16 47.94
CA PRO A 32 -3.60 0.16 46.91
C PRO A 32 -4.58 0.54 45.79
N VAL A 33 -4.07 0.63 44.56
CA VAL A 33 -4.95 0.73 43.40
C VAL A 33 -5.75 -0.56 43.43
N GLU A 34 -7.00 -0.45 43.88
CA GLU A 34 -7.98 -1.51 43.72
C GLU A 34 -8.11 -1.68 42.21
N VAL A 35 -7.43 -2.70 41.68
CA VAL A 35 -7.56 -3.08 40.28
C VAL A 35 -9.01 -3.52 40.17
N ALA A 36 -9.87 -2.62 39.68
CA ALA A 36 -11.20 -2.97 39.27
C ALA A 36 -11.05 -4.23 38.40
N PRO A 37 -11.86 -5.29 38.62
CA PRO A 37 -11.76 -6.48 37.78
C PRO A 37 -11.76 -5.99 36.35
N SER A 38 -10.73 -6.37 35.57
CA SER A 38 -10.66 -6.06 34.15
C SER A 38 -12.06 -6.26 33.62
N GLN A 39 -12.71 -5.17 33.19
CA GLN A 39 -13.94 -5.32 32.45
C GLN A 39 -13.55 -6.18 31.28
N THR A 40 -13.95 -7.44 31.34
CA THR A 40 -13.94 -8.33 30.21
C THR A 40 -14.94 -7.66 29.28
N THR A 41 -14.45 -6.72 28.46
CA THR A 41 -15.15 -6.30 27.28
C THR A 41 -15.41 -7.60 26.56
N THR A 42 -16.66 -8.02 26.62
CA THR A 42 -17.17 -9.15 25.87
C THR A 42 -17.05 -8.71 24.42
N THR A 43 -15.87 -8.94 23.84
CA THR A 43 -15.65 -8.79 22.42
C THR A 43 -16.58 -9.81 21.77
N LYS A 44 -17.55 -9.30 21.02
CA LYS A 44 -18.35 -10.10 20.09
C LYS A 44 -17.36 -11.00 19.32
N PRO A 45 -17.64 -12.31 19.15
CA PRO A 45 -16.67 -13.22 18.54
C PRO A 45 -16.25 -12.71 17.16
N ALA A 46 -14.96 -12.83 16.86
CA ALA A 46 -14.42 -12.55 15.54
C ALA A 46 -15.16 -13.38 14.47
N GLN A 47 -15.23 -12.85 13.25
CA GLN A 47 -15.89 -13.47 12.11
C GLN A 47 -15.56 -14.97 11.98
N LYS A 48 -16.58 -15.80 11.71
CA LYS A 48 -16.46 -17.26 11.70
C LYS A 48 -15.44 -17.80 10.67
N ASN A 49 -15.08 -17.03 9.65
CA ASN A 49 -14.05 -17.33 8.63
C ASN A 49 -13.43 -16.00 8.13
N PRO A 50 -12.24 -15.57 8.59
CA PRO A 50 -11.58 -14.39 8.06
C PRO A 50 -11.04 -14.64 6.63
N ASP A 51 -10.94 -13.58 5.83
CA ASP A 51 -10.17 -13.64 4.57
C ASP A 51 -8.68 -13.57 4.92
N ILE A 52 -7.96 -14.65 4.66
CA ILE A 52 -6.52 -14.80 4.92
C ILE A 52 -5.75 -14.71 3.60
N PHE A 53 -4.68 -13.95 3.63
CA PHE A 53 -3.77 -13.64 2.54
C PHE A 53 -2.35 -14.01 2.98
N PHE A 54 -1.61 -14.65 2.09
CA PHE A 54 -0.20 -15.00 2.32
C PHE A 54 0.68 -14.15 1.41
N ALA A 55 1.80 -13.67 1.95
CA ALA A 55 2.85 -13.09 1.13
C ALA A 55 3.48 -14.14 0.20
N SER A 56 3.99 -13.70 -0.95
CA SER A 56 4.76 -14.52 -1.92
C SER A 56 5.90 -15.32 -1.25
N ASN A 57 6.52 -14.73 -0.23
CA ASN A 57 7.61 -15.34 0.53
C ASN A 57 7.17 -16.52 1.44
N GLY A 58 5.87 -16.74 1.61
CA GLY A 58 5.29 -17.78 2.46
C GLY A 58 5.55 -17.63 3.97
N LYS A 59 6.15 -16.51 4.39
CA LYS A 59 6.55 -16.23 5.78
C LYS A 59 5.61 -15.23 6.46
N ASN A 60 5.12 -14.25 5.72
CA ASN A 60 4.26 -13.22 6.27
C ASN A 60 2.79 -13.54 6.02
N THR A 61 1.97 -13.34 7.06
CA THR A 61 0.54 -13.63 7.05
C THR A 61 -0.26 -12.36 7.32
N VAL A 62 -1.35 -12.21 6.56
CA VAL A 62 -2.25 -11.07 6.66
C VAL A 62 -3.66 -11.55 6.62
N TYR A 63 -4.49 -11.06 7.53
CA TYR A 63 -5.90 -11.32 7.45
C TYR A 63 -6.67 -10.14 8.02
N LYS A 64 -7.94 -10.06 7.61
CA LYS A 64 -8.83 -8.97 8.05
C LYS A 64 -9.87 -9.57 8.96
N ILE A 65 -10.07 -8.94 10.10
CA ILE A 65 -11.09 -9.34 11.07
C ILE A 65 -12.12 -8.24 11.21
N LYS A 66 -13.39 -8.63 11.31
CA LYS A 66 -14.47 -7.72 11.67
C LYS A 66 -14.84 -7.89 13.13
N LYS A 67 -14.73 -6.83 13.92
CA LYS A 67 -15.16 -6.75 15.33
C LYS A 67 -16.30 -5.73 15.44
N GLY A 68 -17.51 -6.23 15.65
CA GLY A 68 -18.71 -5.36 15.58
C GLY A 68 -18.91 -4.85 14.15
N ASP A 69 -18.93 -3.53 13.98
CA ASP A 69 -19.08 -2.87 12.68
C ASP A 69 -17.75 -2.44 12.05
N GLN A 70 -16.64 -2.57 12.78
CA GLN A 70 -15.32 -2.16 12.34
C GLN A 70 -14.45 -3.33 11.91
N TRP A 71 -13.49 -3.04 11.05
CA TRP A 71 -12.49 -3.96 10.54
C TRP A 71 -11.09 -3.60 11.01
N SER A 72 -10.26 -4.60 11.28
CA SER A 72 -8.83 -4.44 11.53
C SER A 72 -8.04 -5.38 10.61
N VAL A 73 -6.81 -4.99 10.27
CA VAL A 73 -5.85 -5.85 9.57
C VAL A 73 -4.87 -6.42 10.60
N ILE A 74 -4.76 -7.74 10.65
CA ILE A 74 -3.69 -8.42 11.38
C ILE A 74 -2.54 -8.69 10.42
N TRP A 75 -1.37 -8.19 10.76
CA TRP A 75 -0.12 -8.41 10.01
C TRP A 75 0.87 -9.13 10.93
N ASN A 76 1.25 -10.36 10.58
CA ASN A 76 2.16 -11.18 11.39
C ASN A 76 1.76 -11.25 12.88
N GLY A 77 0.47 -11.47 13.13
CA GLY A 77 -0.10 -11.54 14.48
C GLY A 77 -0.26 -10.20 15.22
N THR A 78 0.15 -9.09 14.61
CA THR A 78 -0.03 -7.75 15.17
C THR A 78 -1.28 -7.10 14.59
N GLU A 79 -2.23 -6.78 15.46
CA GLU A 79 -3.46 -6.07 15.09
C GLU A 79 -3.20 -4.58 14.84
N GLY A 80 -3.58 -4.11 13.65
CA GLY A 80 -3.63 -2.70 13.31
C GLY A 80 -4.85 -1.99 13.91
N LYS A 81 -4.98 -0.71 13.59
CA LYS A 81 -6.12 0.12 13.99
C LYS A 81 -7.44 -0.41 13.40
N ALA A 82 -8.55 -0.05 14.04
CA ALA A 82 -9.90 -0.36 13.58
C ALA A 82 -10.42 0.74 12.63
N TYR A 83 -11.07 0.31 11.55
CA TYR A 83 -11.59 1.14 10.46
C TYR A 83 -13.03 0.74 10.13
N ASP A 84 -13.80 1.62 9.49
CA ASP A 84 -15.16 1.30 9.05
C ASP A 84 -15.14 0.37 7.83
N PHE A 85 -14.10 0.48 7.01
CA PHE A 85 -13.82 -0.37 5.86
C PHE A 85 -12.31 -0.59 5.69
N VAL A 86 -11.92 -1.74 5.14
CA VAL A 86 -10.56 -2.07 4.70
C VAL A 86 -10.59 -2.89 3.41
N SER A 87 -9.81 -2.48 2.41
CA SER A 87 -9.61 -3.23 1.17
C SER A 87 -8.80 -4.51 1.40
N ASN A 88 -8.62 -5.31 0.37
CA ASN A 88 -7.61 -6.37 0.43
C ASN A 88 -6.20 -5.75 0.47
N PRO A 89 -5.26 -6.39 1.18
CA PRO A 89 -3.88 -5.90 1.22
C PRO A 89 -3.18 -6.10 -0.12
N VAL A 90 -2.25 -5.19 -0.40
CA VAL A 90 -1.25 -5.27 -1.46
C VAL A 90 0.09 -5.54 -0.78
N PHE A 91 0.88 -6.47 -1.31
CA PHE A 91 2.20 -6.80 -0.78
C PHE A 91 3.30 -6.18 -1.64
N SER A 92 4.45 -5.84 -1.03
CA SER A 92 5.69 -5.70 -1.79
C SER A 92 6.09 -7.03 -2.41
N PHE A 93 6.96 -7.01 -3.42
CA PHE A 93 7.33 -8.23 -4.14
C PHE A 93 7.97 -9.30 -3.23
N ASP A 94 8.87 -8.87 -2.34
CA ASP A 94 9.51 -9.74 -1.33
C ASP A 94 8.56 -10.13 -0.18
N GLY A 95 7.35 -9.59 -0.19
CA GLY A 95 6.32 -9.82 0.80
C GLY A 95 6.59 -9.20 2.17
N THR A 96 7.60 -8.33 2.32
CA THR A 96 7.97 -7.76 3.62
C THR A 96 7.16 -6.52 4.02
N GLN A 97 6.46 -5.91 3.06
CA GLN A 97 5.61 -4.75 3.28
C GLN A 97 4.16 -5.05 2.88
N ILE A 98 3.22 -4.31 3.49
CA ILE A 98 1.84 -4.18 3.01
C ILE A 98 1.37 -2.75 2.93
N ALA A 99 0.41 -2.57 2.03
CA ALA A 99 -0.49 -1.43 2.05
C ALA A 99 -1.94 -1.85 1.82
N TYR A 100 -2.87 -1.05 2.31
CA TYR A 100 -4.29 -1.22 2.05
C TYR A 100 -5.02 0.12 2.15
N ASN A 101 -6.16 0.21 1.45
CA ASN A 101 -7.09 1.30 1.63
C ASN A 101 -7.95 1.03 2.87
N ALA A 102 -8.19 2.07 3.65
CA ALA A 102 -9.08 2.03 4.79
C ALA A 102 -9.95 3.28 4.84
N GLU A 103 -11.07 3.21 5.56
CA GLU A 103 -11.97 4.36 5.73
C GLU A 103 -12.33 4.57 7.20
N ILE A 104 -12.39 5.84 7.61
CA ILE A 104 -12.93 6.27 8.90
C ILE A 104 -13.89 7.43 8.65
N ASN A 105 -15.16 7.28 9.04
CA ASN A 105 -16.21 8.27 8.82
C ASN A 105 -16.32 8.75 7.35
N GLY A 106 -16.07 7.84 6.40
CA GLY A 106 -16.07 8.13 4.95
C GLY A 106 -14.83 8.86 4.43
N GLN A 107 -13.83 9.13 5.28
CA GLN A 107 -12.52 9.65 4.86
C GLN A 107 -11.61 8.49 4.49
N ALA A 108 -10.97 8.56 3.32
CA ALA A 108 -10.04 7.52 2.85
C ALA A 108 -8.64 7.67 3.46
N TYR A 109 -8.01 6.52 3.69
CA TYR A 109 -6.66 6.34 4.22
C TYR A 109 -5.93 5.30 3.39
N VAL A 110 -4.68 5.57 3.00
CA VAL A 110 -3.74 4.52 2.62
C VAL A 110 -2.91 4.17 3.85
N VAL A 111 -3.00 2.91 4.28
CA VAL A 111 -2.31 2.43 5.48
C VAL A 111 -1.15 1.55 5.06
N VAL A 112 0.06 1.85 5.53
CA VAL A 112 1.29 1.09 5.23
C VAL A 112 1.79 0.43 6.50
N ASN A 113 2.01 -0.89 6.44
CA ASN A 113 2.55 -1.71 7.53
C ASN A 113 1.86 -1.52 8.89
N ASN A 114 0.54 -1.32 8.90
CA ASN A 114 -0.26 -1.03 10.11
C ASN A 114 0.24 0.17 10.95
N THR A 115 1.13 1.00 10.41
CA THR A 115 1.87 2.01 11.18
C THR A 115 1.64 3.41 10.62
N TYR A 116 1.77 3.57 9.31
CA TYR A 116 1.64 4.86 8.65
C TYR A 116 0.26 4.99 8.01
N GLU A 117 -0.35 6.16 8.17
CA GLU A 117 -1.67 6.50 7.65
C GLU A 117 -1.56 7.76 6.79
N ILE A 118 -1.83 7.65 5.49
CA ILE A 118 -1.86 8.79 4.57
C ILE A 118 -3.33 9.15 4.31
N ASN A 119 -3.77 10.35 4.71
CA ASN A 119 -5.19 10.66 4.86
C ASN A 119 -5.68 12.01 4.29
N ALA A 120 -5.06 12.50 3.22
CA ALA A 120 -5.37 13.82 2.66
C ALA A 120 -6.40 13.82 1.50
N TYR A 121 -6.94 12.66 1.10
CA TYR A 121 -7.64 12.49 -0.18
C TYR A 121 -9.03 11.88 -0.03
N GLN A 122 -9.95 12.19 -0.94
CA GLN A 122 -11.33 11.70 -0.83
C GLN A 122 -11.43 10.19 -1.04
N LYS A 123 -10.63 9.66 -1.98
CA LYS A 123 -10.46 8.23 -2.27
C LYS A 123 -9.03 7.97 -2.66
N ALA A 124 -8.57 6.73 -2.43
CA ALA A 124 -7.31 6.22 -2.92
C ALA A 124 -7.49 4.81 -3.52
N ASN A 125 -6.76 4.51 -4.59
CA ASN A 125 -6.81 3.26 -5.34
C ASN A 125 -5.48 3.02 -6.08
N HIS A 126 -5.36 1.86 -6.75
CA HIS A 126 -4.16 1.48 -7.52
C HIS A 126 -2.85 1.60 -6.73
N ILE A 127 -2.83 1.08 -5.50
CA ILE A 127 -1.62 1.04 -4.69
C ILE A 127 -0.62 0.06 -5.31
N VAL A 128 0.61 0.50 -5.50
CA VAL A 128 1.73 -0.29 -6.00
C VAL A 128 2.98 -0.05 -5.15
N PHE A 129 3.82 -1.08 -5.05
CA PHE A 129 5.17 -0.97 -4.50
C PHE A 129 6.18 -0.98 -5.65
N SER A 130 7.31 -0.31 -5.47
CA SER A 130 8.50 -0.61 -6.27
C SER A 130 8.92 -2.06 -6.01
N ARG A 131 9.67 -2.61 -6.95
CA ARG A 131 10.03 -4.02 -6.93
C ARG A 131 10.97 -4.36 -5.77
N ASP A 132 11.88 -3.46 -5.44
CA ASP A 132 12.71 -3.54 -4.23
C ASP A 132 11.93 -3.27 -2.92
N GLY A 133 10.66 -2.84 -3.00
CA GLY A 133 9.81 -2.54 -1.86
C GLY A 133 10.19 -1.28 -1.09
N SER A 134 11.01 -0.39 -1.66
CA SER A 134 11.45 0.86 -1.02
C SER A 134 10.45 2.01 -1.19
N THR A 135 9.66 2.01 -2.27
CA THR A 135 8.76 3.09 -2.66
C THR A 135 7.33 2.57 -2.78
N ILE A 136 6.37 3.40 -2.38
CA ILE A 136 4.94 3.16 -2.59
C ILE A 136 4.37 4.26 -3.48
N ALA A 137 3.47 3.91 -4.39
CA ALA A 137 2.69 4.88 -5.15
C ALA A 137 1.21 4.47 -5.24
N PHE A 138 0.33 5.45 -5.38
CA PHE A 138 -1.11 5.22 -5.52
C PHE A 138 -1.80 6.40 -6.21
N VAL A 139 -2.98 6.13 -6.77
CA VAL A 139 -3.86 7.16 -7.33
C VAL A 139 -4.80 7.65 -6.23
N ALA A 140 -4.99 8.95 -6.14
CA ALA A 140 -5.93 9.56 -5.21
C ALA A 140 -6.85 10.56 -5.91
N THR A 141 -8.02 10.80 -5.33
CA THR A 141 -8.95 11.84 -5.79
C THR A 141 -8.88 13.07 -4.89
N LYS A 142 -8.77 14.23 -5.53
CA LYS A 142 -8.66 15.53 -4.88
C LYS A 142 -9.78 16.43 -5.41
N GLY A 143 -10.65 16.89 -4.52
CA GLY A 143 -11.87 17.58 -4.96
C GLY A 143 -12.82 16.65 -5.72
N SER A 144 -13.72 17.24 -6.52
CA SER A 144 -14.84 16.50 -7.09
C SER A 144 -14.47 15.58 -8.26
N ASN A 145 -13.49 15.98 -9.08
CA ASN A 145 -13.22 15.35 -10.38
C ASN A 145 -11.73 15.32 -10.77
N ALA A 146 -10.81 15.62 -9.85
CA ALA A 146 -9.38 15.59 -10.16
C ALA A 146 -8.71 14.37 -9.53
N TYR A 147 -7.77 13.81 -10.27
CA TYR A 147 -6.91 12.71 -9.86
C TYR A 147 -5.48 13.20 -9.70
N VAL A 148 -4.79 12.64 -8.71
CA VAL A 148 -3.37 12.85 -8.48
C VAL A 148 -2.70 11.51 -8.25
N VAL A 149 -1.44 11.40 -8.66
CA VAL A 149 -0.57 10.28 -8.32
C VAL A 149 0.30 10.71 -7.15
N ILE A 150 0.27 9.91 -6.09
CA ILE A 150 1.08 10.11 -4.88
C ILE A 150 2.17 9.06 -4.85
N SER A 151 3.38 9.46 -4.48
CA SER A 151 4.48 8.54 -4.20
C SER A 151 5.24 8.93 -2.93
N ALA A 152 5.86 7.96 -2.26
CA ALA A 152 6.72 8.21 -1.12
C ALA A 152 7.73 7.06 -0.92
N GLU A 153 8.89 7.38 -0.37
CA GLU A 153 9.80 6.38 0.18
C GLU A 153 9.24 5.85 1.50
N ILE A 154 9.22 4.53 1.68
CA ILE A 154 8.62 3.89 2.86
C ILE A 154 9.45 4.16 4.13
N SER A 155 10.76 4.41 3.98
CA SER A 155 11.67 4.71 5.08
C SER A 155 11.32 6.04 5.78
N ASP A 156 10.77 7.00 5.04
CA ASP A 156 10.33 8.31 5.51
C ASP A 156 9.10 8.81 4.72
N ILE A 157 7.97 8.10 4.87
CA ILE A 157 6.75 8.40 4.12
C ILE A 157 6.33 9.87 4.27
N SER A 158 6.33 10.37 5.52
CA SER A 158 5.88 11.74 5.80
C SER A 158 6.81 12.80 5.22
N GLY A 159 8.13 12.54 5.15
CA GLY A 159 9.11 13.48 4.63
C GLY A 159 9.27 13.45 3.11
N THR A 160 8.88 12.34 2.46
CA THR A 160 9.11 12.10 1.02
C THR A 160 7.84 12.04 0.18
N LEU A 161 6.67 12.27 0.79
CA LEU A 161 5.41 12.27 0.06
C LEU A 161 5.41 13.37 -1.01
N THR A 162 5.29 12.95 -2.25
CA THR A 162 5.16 13.81 -3.43
C THR A 162 3.80 13.59 -4.09
N GLU A 163 3.25 14.69 -4.61
CA GLU A 163 1.98 14.72 -5.33
C GLU A 163 2.25 15.21 -6.75
N SER A 164 1.62 14.57 -7.74
CA SER A 164 1.65 15.03 -9.13
C SER A 164 0.82 16.30 -9.34
N GLU A 165 0.84 16.83 -10.56
CA GLU A 165 -0.21 17.74 -11.02
C GLU A 165 -1.59 17.03 -10.99
N GLU A 166 -2.65 17.84 -11.05
CA GLU A 166 -4.04 17.38 -11.08
C GLU A 166 -4.47 17.05 -12.52
N TYR A 167 -5.09 15.89 -12.71
CA TYR A 167 -5.55 15.40 -14.01
C TYR A 167 -7.03 15.01 -13.98
N SER A 168 -7.68 15.02 -15.15
CA SER A 168 -9.07 14.63 -15.36
C SER A 168 -9.29 13.13 -15.18
N GLU A 169 -8.33 12.32 -15.63
CA GLU A 169 -8.40 10.85 -15.55
C GLU A 169 -7.00 10.21 -15.56
N ILE A 170 -6.85 9.11 -14.81
CA ILE A 170 -5.67 8.23 -14.85
C ILE A 170 -6.03 6.98 -15.65
N GLY A 171 -5.32 6.75 -16.75
CA GLY A 171 -5.45 5.58 -17.60
C GLY A 171 -4.72 4.35 -17.05
N ILE A 172 -4.79 3.25 -17.79
CA ILE A 172 -4.12 1.98 -17.45
C ILE A 172 -3.26 1.57 -18.64
N ALA A 173 -1.96 1.38 -18.42
CA ALA A 173 -1.03 0.81 -19.40
C ALA A 173 -0.91 -0.71 -19.20
N GLN A 174 -0.61 -1.43 -20.27
CA GLN A 174 -0.23 -2.84 -20.21
C GLN A 174 1.30 -2.97 -20.25
N ASP A 175 1.85 -3.86 -19.42
CA ASP A 175 3.24 -4.28 -19.61
C ASP A 175 3.32 -5.33 -20.75
N PRO A 176 4.52 -5.64 -21.26
CA PRO A 176 4.70 -6.66 -22.30
C PRO A 176 4.21 -8.07 -21.92
N GLU A 177 4.00 -8.33 -20.64
CA GLU A 177 3.48 -9.60 -20.10
C GLU A 177 1.94 -9.62 -20.01
N GLY A 178 1.28 -8.52 -20.40
CA GLY A 178 -0.17 -8.34 -20.40
C GLY A 178 -0.76 -7.93 -19.05
N ASN A 179 0.06 -7.63 -18.04
CA ASN A 179 -0.43 -7.08 -16.78
C ASN A 179 -0.79 -5.61 -16.99
N SER A 180 -1.96 -5.20 -16.51
CA SER A 180 -2.43 -3.81 -16.63
C SER A 180 -2.21 -3.05 -15.32
N SER A 181 -1.55 -1.89 -15.36
CA SER A 181 -1.32 -1.03 -14.20
C SER A 181 -1.58 0.44 -14.52
N ALA A 182 -2.10 1.17 -13.54
CA ALA A 182 -2.28 2.62 -13.61
C ALA A 182 -0.97 3.39 -13.34
N ILE A 183 -0.06 2.78 -12.56
CA ILE A 183 1.23 3.36 -12.16
C ILE A 183 2.31 2.29 -12.38
N ILE A 184 3.45 2.72 -12.91
CA ILE A 184 4.63 1.90 -13.16
C ILE A 184 5.82 2.57 -12.46
N LEU A 185 6.51 1.84 -11.61
CA LEU A 185 7.72 2.28 -10.93
C LEU A 185 8.93 1.59 -11.57
N SER A 186 10.09 2.26 -11.58
CA SER A 186 11.36 1.56 -11.84
C SER A 186 11.65 0.53 -10.74
N GLU A 187 12.59 -0.37 -11.00
CA GLU A 187 12.97 -1.46 -10.07
C GLU A 187 13.24 -0.96 -8.65
N ASN A 188 14.02 0.13 -8.55
CA ASN A 188 14.39 0.82 -7.31
C ASN A 188 13.36 1.85 -6.82
N GLY A 189 12.29 2.11 -7.57
CA GLY A 189 11.27 3.08 -7.20
C GLY A 189 11.60 4.56 -7.40
N ASP A 190 12.82 4.89 -7.84
CA ASP A 190 13.26 6.29 -8.03
C ASP A 190 12.60 6.98 -9.24
N ARG A 191 12.01 6.20 -10.16
CA ARG A 191 11.32 6.70 -11.36
C ARG A 191 9.88 6.24 -11.35
N ILE A 192 9.00 7.10 -11.82
CA ILE A 192 7.56 6.83 -11.88
C ILE A 192 6.99 7.20 -13.25
N ALA A 193 6.14 6.33 -13.77
CA ALA A 193 5.35 6.56 -14.96
C ALA A 193 3.87 6.24 -14.71
N TYR A 194 2.98 7.01 -15.34
CA TYR A 194 1.54 6.77 -15.32
C TYR A 194 0.90 7.35 -16.57
N VAL A 195 -0.27 6.82 -16.93
CA VAL A 195 -1.03 7.27 -18.10
C VAL A 195 -2.11 8.23 -17.65
N ILE A 196 -2.29 9.33 -18.38
CA ILE A 196 -3.38 10.29 -18.18
C ILE A 196 -4.22 10.40 -19.45
N ILE A 197 -5.49 10.75 -19.28
CA ILE A 197 -6.42 11.00 -20.38
C ILE A 197 -6.95 12.42 -20.22
N GLU A 198 -6.68 13.27 -21.21
CA GLU A 198 -7.10 14.68 -21.26
C GLU A 198 -7.64 14.99 -22.65
N ASP A 199 -8.81 15.62 -22.73
CA ASP A 199 -9.45 16.03 -23.99
C ASP A 199 -9.50 14.91 -25.07
N ASP A 200 -9.90 13.69 -24.65
CA ASP A 200 -9.96 12.47 -25.49
C ASP A 200 -8.60 12.02 -26.07
N LYS A 201 -7.50 12.51 -25.51
CA LYS A 201 -6.13 12.10 -25.85
C LYS A 201 -5.44 11.44 -24.68
N VAL A 202 -4.56 10.50 -25.00
CA VAL A 202 -3.81 9.71 -24.03
C VAL A 202 -2.37 10.21 -24.00
N TYR A 203 -1.85 10.40 -22.79
CA TYR A 203 -0.46 10.81 -22.56
C TYR A 203 0.16 9.86 -21.56
N ILE A 204 1.44 9.56 -21.75
CA ILE A 204 2.25 9.02 -20.66
C ILE A 204 3.01 10.15 -19.97
N VAL A 205 2.99 10.14 -18.64
CA VAL A 205 3.75 11.05 -17.78
C VAL A 205 4.87 10.25 -17.15
N ILE A 206 6.10 10.75 -17.27
CA ILE A 206 7.32 10.09 -16.76
C ILE A 206 8.06 11.12 -15.91
N ASP A 207 8.14 10.88 -14.60
CA ASP A 207 8.66 11.82 -13.57
C ASP A 207 8.12 13.24 -13.71
N GLY A 208 6.81 13.36 -13.93
CA GLY A 208 6.13 14.64 -14.09
C GLY A 208 6.30 15.27 -15.48
N GLN A 209 7.08 14.68 -16.39
CA GLN A 209 7.16 15.13 -17.77
C GLN A 209 6.05 14.47 -18.59
N VAL A 210 5.11 15.29 -19.07
CA VAL A 210 4.03 14.86 -19.95
C VAL A 210 4.55 14.71 -21.38
N SER A 211 4.27 13.57 -22.01
CA SER A 211 4.59 13.33 -23.43
C SER A 211 3.70 14.15 -24.38
N GLN A 212 3.89 13.99 -25.69
CA GLN A 212 2.93 14.47 -26.68
C GLN A 212 1.62 13.66 -26.64
N ALA A 213 0.56 14.20 -27.25
CA ALA A 213 -0.72 13.53 -27.33
C ALA A 213 -0.69 12.32 -28.27
N TYR A 214 -1.29 11.21 -27.82
CA TYR A 214 -1.49 9.99 -28.59
C TYR A 214 -2.96 9.57 -28.56
N ASP A 215 -3.35 8.67 -29.46
CA ASP A 215 -4.67 8.03 -29.42
C ASP A 215 -4.71 6.91 -28.37
N ASN A 216 -3.57 6.25 -28.12
CA ASN A 216 -3.44 5.24 -27.08
C ASN A 216 -1.97 5.05 -26.66
N ILE A 217 -1.73 4.62 -25.42
CA ILE A 217 -0.45 4.08 -24.96
C ILE A 217 -0.61 2.57 -24.84
N ILE A 218 0.10 1.83 -25.70
CA ILE A 218 -0.04 0.37 -25.84
C ILE A 218 0.77 -0.34 -24.76
N SER A 219 2.04 0.05 -24.62
CA SER A 219 2.96 -0.57 -23.68
C SER A 219 3.95 0.45 -23.13
N PHE A 220 4.46 0.22 -21.93
CA PHE A 220 5.56 0.98 -21.35
C PHE A 220 6.45 0.05 -20.50
N SER A 221 7.76 0.31 -20.51
CA SER A 221 8.72 -0.35 -19.64
C SER A 221 9.90 0.56 -19.32
N PHE A 222 10.38 0.49 -18.07
CA PHE A 222 11.73 0.91 -17.72
C PHE A 222 12.75 -0.18 -18.09
N SER A 223 14.01 0.20 -18.33
CA SER A 223 15.13 -0.73 -18.30
C SER A 223 15.32 -1.32 -16.90
N GLU A 224 16.01 -2.45 -16.80
CA GLU A 224 16.26 -3.14 -15.51
C GLU A 224 16.99 -2.24 -14.50
N ASP A 225 17.88 -1.36 -14.97
CA ASP A 225 18.57 -0.37 -14.15
C ASP A 225 17.78 0.93 -13.92
N GLY A 226 16.58 1.04 -14.50
CA GLY A 226 15.69 2.20 -14.40
C GLY A 226 16.17 3.46 -15.12
N THR A 227 17.29 3.40 -15.85
CA THR A 227 17.89 4.58 -16.49
C THR A 227 17.16 4.98 -17.77
N ASP A 228 16.78 3.99 -18.57
CA ASP A 228 16.10 4.15 -19.85
C ASP A 228 14.62 3.74 -19.73
N PHE A 229 13.82 4.21 -20.68
CA PHE A 229 12.43 3.76 -20.83
C PHE A 229 12.05 3.65 -22.29
N THR A 230 11.11 2.75 -22.55
CA THR A 230 10.48 2.56 -23.86
C THR A 230 8.97 2.57 -23.71
N TYR A 231 8.26 3.15 -24.68
CA TYR A 231 6.83 2.93 -24.85
C TYR A 231 6.43 2.81 -26.31
N GLU A 232 5.33 2.11 -26.52
CA GLU A 232 4.63 2.07 -27.80
C GLU A 232 3.33 2.86 -27.66
N ALA A 233 3.08 3.72 -28.65
CA ALA A 233 1.89 4.55 -28.68
C ALA A 233 1.24 4.51 -30.05
N GLN A 234 -0.08 4.59 -30.07
CA GLN A 234 -0.86 4.73 -31.29
C GLN A 234 -1.06 6.21 -31.61
N ASN A 235 -0.78 6.59 -32.85
CA ASN A 235 -1.06 7.91 -33.40
C ASN A 235 -1.67 7.77 -34.79
N GLY A 236 -2.99 7.90 -34.87
CA GLY A 236 -3.79 7.50 -36.04
C GLY A 236 -3.57 6.02 -36.34
N ASP A 237 -3.31 5.73 -37.62
CA ASP A 237 -3.03 4.38 -38.13
C ASP A 237 -1.56 3.98 -37.92
N THR A 238 -0.79 4.70 -37.09
CA THR A 238 0.63 4.38 -36.86
C THR A 238 0.89 3.99 -35.41
N ILE A 239 1.72 2.97 -35.23
CA ILE A 239 2.34 2.66 -33.95
C ILE A 239 3.74 3.26 -33.95
N VAL A 240 4.01 4.11 -32.96
CA VAL A 240 5.34 4.69 -32.74
C VAL A 240 5.99 4.03 -31.53
N THR A 241 7.26 3.66 -31.68
CA THR A 241 8.11 3.22 -30.57
C THR A 241 8.98 4.39 -30.15
N VAL A 242 8.91 4.74 -28.88
CA VAL A 242 9.67 5.84 -28.28
C VAL A 242 10.63 5.28 -27.25
N VAL A 243 11.89 5.65 -27.35
CA VAL A 243 12.93 5.35 -26.36
C VAL A 243 13.45 6.69 -25.84
N ASN A 244 13.38 6.91 -24.53
CA ASN A 244 13.89 8.13 -23.88
C ASN A 244 13.46 9.44 -24.58
N ASN A 245 12.15 9.59 -24.83
CA ASN A 245 11.55 10.73 -25.54
C ASN A 245 12.00 10.92 -27.00
N GLN A 246 12.65 9.93 -27.61
CA GLN A 246 13.01 9.92 -29.03
C GLN A 246 12.22 8.84 -29.76
N VAL A 247 11.55 9.19 -30.86
CA VAL A 247 10.90 8.21 -31.74
C VAL A 247 12.00 7.43 -32.47
N VAL A 248 12.05 6.12 -32.26
CA VAL A 248 13.07 5.23 -32.86
C VAL A 248 12.52 4.39 -34.01
N SER A 249 11.21 4.14 -34.05
CA SER A 249 10.52 3.50 -35.16
C SER A 249 9.05 3.93 -35.23
N SER A 250 8.47 3.84 -36.42
CA SER A 250 7.04 3.99 -36.68
C SER A 250 6.61 2.96 -37.71
N THR A 251 5.48 2.28 -37.47
CA THR A 251 4.90 1.28 -38.38
C THR A 251 3.44 1.61 -38.63
N GLU A 252 2.99 1.59 -39.89
CA GLU A 252 1.57 1.71 -40.23
C GLU A 252 0.85 0.40 -39.88
N GLU A 253 -0.32 0.48 -39.23
CA GLU A 253 -1.23 -0.67 -39.09
C GLU A 253 -1.61 -1.12 -40.50
N GLU A 254 -1.09 -2.28 -40.92
CA GLU A 254 -1.43 -2.86 -42.21
C GLU A 254 -2.92 -3.23 -42.16
N SER A 255 -3.76 -2.41 -42.80
CA SER A 255 -5.17 -2.71 -42.98
C SER A 255 -5.28 -4.01 -43.76
N ALA A 256 -5.74 -5.09 -43.10
CA ALA A 256 -5.87 -6.40 -43.72
C ALA A 256 -6.82 -6.33 -44.93
N THR A 257 -6.27 -6.25 -46.13
CA THR A 257 -6.96 -6.58 -47.39
C THR A 257 -6.57 -7.98 -47.81
N GLU A 258 -7.55 -8.87 -47.89
CA GLU A 258 -7.43 -10.24 -48.40
C GLU A 258 -6.80 -10.28 -49.81
N GLU A 259 -5.80 -11.12 -50.02
CA GLU A 259 -5.84 -12.15 -51.07
C GLU A 259 -4.75 -13.22 -50.87
N SER A 260 -5.15 -14.46 -51.11
CA SER A 260 -4.40 -15.70 -50.93
C SER A 260 -3.26 -15.87 -51.93
N GLU A 261 -2.11 -16.38 -51.49
CA GLU A 261 -1.46 -17.56 -52.11
C GLU A 261 -0.37 -18.15 -51.21
N THR A 262 -0.22 -19.47 -51.34
CA THR A 262 0.45 -20.39 -50.41
C THR A 262 1.96 -20.22 -50.30
N SER A 263 2.48 -20.05 -49.07
CA SER A 263 3.80 -20.58 -48.68
C SER A 263 3.92 -20.64 -47.16
N SER A 264 4.40 -21.77 -46.67
CA SER A 264 4.52 -22.12 -45.26
C SER A 264 5.66 -21.34 -44.57
N THR A 265 5.31 -20.35 -43.76
CA THR A 265 6.11 -19.88 -42.63
C THR A 265 5.18 -19.65 -41.44
N SER A 266 5.56 -20.25 -40.30
CA SER A 266 4.83 -20.19 -39.03
C SER A 266 4.82 -18.76 -38.49
N SER A 267 3.77 -18.00 -38.82
CA SER A 267 3.41 -16.74 -38.17
C SER A 267 2.34 -17.02 -37.11
N SER A 268 2.67 -16.83 -35.84
CA SER A 268 1.70 -16.88 -34.75
C SER A 268 1.04 -15.51 -34.61
N TYR A 269 -0.08 -15.33 -35.30
CA TYR A 269 -0.98 -14.19 -35.07
C TYR A 269 -1.56 -14.26 -33.65
N ALA A 270 -1.36 -13.21 -32.86
CA ALA A 270 -2.13 -13.00 -31.63
C ALA A 270 -3.47 -12.37 -31.99
N THR A 271 -4.55 -13.11 -31.74
CA THR A 271 -5.93 -12.62 -31.83
C THR A 271 -6.31 -12.01 -30.48
N TYR A 272 -6.72 -10.73 -30.47
CA TYR A 272 -7.23 -10.10 -29.24
C TYR A 272 -8.77 -10.05 -29.25
N PRO A 273 -9.43 -10.47 -28.17
CA PRO A 273 -10.89 -10.54 -28.11
C PRO A 273 -11.54 -9.16 -27.95
N THR A 274 -12.68 -8.99 -28.63
CA THR A 274 -13.65 -7.89 -28.46
C THR A 274 -13.99 -7.62 -26.98
N PRO A 275 -14.06 -6.35 -26.54
CA PRO A 275 -14.20 -6.04 -25.12
C PRO A 275 -15.66 -6.18 -24.67
N THR A 276 -15.97 -7.31 -24.02
CA THR A 276 -17.04 -7.39 -23.03
C THR A 276 -16.40 -7.56 -21.66
N TYR A 277 -15.82 -6.50 -21.09
CA TYR A 277 -15.03 -6.64 -19.85
C TYR A 277 -15.81 -6.24 -18.60
N ARG A 278 -16.21 -7.27 -17.84
CA ARG A 278 -16.28 -7.22 -16.38
C ARG A 278 -14.85 -7.38 -15.87
N TYR A 279 -14.26 -6.35 -15.29
CA TYR A 279 -12.84 -6.34 -14.96
C TYR A 279 -12.47 -7.35 -13.87
N LYS A 280 -11.42 -8.12 -14.16
CA LYS A 280 -10.61 -8.86 -13.18
C LYS A 280 -9.32 -8.04 -13.03
N ILE A 281 -9.25 -7.28 -11.94
CA ILE A 281 -8.12 -6.40 -11.56
C ILE A 281 -6.93 -7.28 -11.20
N SER A 282 -5.73 -6.91 -11.68
CA SER A 282 -4.40 -7.39 -11.30
C SER A 282 -4.28 -8.89 -11.02
N THR A 283 -3.56 -9.59 -11.88
CA THR A 283 -2.98 -10.91 -11.60
C THR A 283 -2.04 -10.83 -10.40
N GLN A 284 -2.61 -10.74 -9.19
CA GLN A 284 -2.04 -11.18 -7.93
C GLN A 284 -1.72 -12.66 -8.08
N LYS A 285 -0.64 -12.99 -8.79
CA LYS A 285 -0.18 -14.37 -8.96
C LYS A 285 0.20 -15.00 -7.61
N ASP A 286 0.45 -14.16 -6.60
CA ASP A 286 0.96 -14.54 -5.29
C ASP A 286 -0.06 -14.44 -4.15
N ILE A 287 -1.29 -13.93 -4.38
CA ILE A 287 -2.34 -14.01 -3.36
C ILE A 287 -3.01 -15.37 -3.46
N VAL A 288 -2.47 -16.33 -2.70
CA VAL A 288 -3.19 -17.56 -2.41
C VAL A 288 -4.21 -17.26 -1.32
N ARG A 289 -5.48 -17.13 -1.71
CA ARG A 289 -6.59 -17.19 -0.76
C ARG A 289 -6.75 -18.65 -0.35
N ASP A 290 -6.07 -19.06 0.71
CA ASP A 290 -6.10 -20.44 1.19
C ASP A 290 -7.00 -20.55 2.42
N GLN A 291 -8.23 -21.03 2.21
CA GLN A 291 -9.16 -21.34 3.31
C GLN A 291 -8.88 -22.71 3.95
N ASP A 292 -8.09 -23.57 3.29
CA ASP A 292 -7.91 -24.98 3.63
C ASP A 292 -6.56 -25.28 4.33
N ARG A 293 -5.57 -24.38 4.23
CA ARG A 293 -4.30 -24.43 4.99
C ARG A 293 -4.44 -24.12 6.48
N LEU A 294 -5.66 -23.96 6.98
CA LEU A 294 -5.94 -23.91 8.40
C LEU A 294 -5.76 -25.32 8.96
N ASP A 295 -4.63 -25.57 9.62
CA ASP A 295 -4.49 -26.78 10.44
C ASP A 295 -5.40 -26.63 11.67
N PHE A 296 -6.61 -27.19 11.58
CA PHE A 296 -7.61 -27.18 12.64
C PHE A 296 -7.29 -28.15 13.79
N SER A 297 -6.22 -28.97 13.67
CA SER A 297 -6.03 -30.15 14.52
C SER A 297 -5.62 -29.83 15.97
N ASP A 298 -5.11 -28.63 16.24
CA ASP A 298 -4.66 -28.20 17.57
C ASP A 298 -5.66 -27.31 18.34
N CYS A 299 -6.90 -27.14 17.87
CA CYS A 299 -7.91 -26.34 18.58
C CYS A 299 -8.79 -27.25 19.48
N PRO A 300 -8.62 -27.27 20.81
CA PRO A 300 -9.43 -28.11 21.69
C PRO A 300 -10.90 -27.68 21.69
N GLU A 301 -11.81 -28.66 21.78
CA GLU A 301 -13.26 -28.40 21.81
C GLU A 301 -13.62 -27.39 22.92
N GLY A 302 -14.16 -26.25 22.51
CA GLY A 302 -14.63 -25.20 23.42
C GLY A 302 -13.70 -23.98 23.58
N SER A 303 -12.52 -23.96 22.95
CA SER A 303 -11.70 -22.74 22.88
C SER A 303 -11.99 -21.90 21.63
N GLN A 304 -12.13 -20.58 21.80
CA GLN A 304 -12.15 -19.64 20.69
C GLN A 304 -10.72 -19.46 20.16
N CYS A 305 -10.36 -20.21 19.12
CA CYS A 305 -9.12 -19.99 18.42
C CYS A 305 -9.27 -18.73 17.55
N ASN A 306 -8.64 -17.64 17.97
CA ASN A 306 -8.38 -16.49 17.12
C ASN A 306 -7.06 -16.79 16.39
N PHE A 307 -7.16 -17.19 15.12
CA PHE A 307 -6.00 -17.29 14.22
C PHE A 307 -5.82 -15.98 13.49
#